data_AF-Q9LET2-F1
#
_entry.id   AF-Q9LET2-F1
#
_cell.length_a   1.000
_cell.length_b   1.000
_cell.length_c   1.000
_cell.angle_alpha   90.00
_cell.angle_beta   90.00
_cell.angle_gamma   90.00
#
_symmetry.space_group_name_H-M   'P 1'
#
loop_
_entity.id
_entity.type
_entity.pdbx_description
1 polymer ?
#
loop_
_entity_poly.entity_id
_entity_poly.type
_entity_poly.pdbx_seq_one_letter_code
_entity_poly.pdbx_strand_id
1 'polypeptide(L)'
;MATMSKAQRTKPTSGSQRLVLFCIVVFSFLLLFSSVISTGKLGLPYQQTLIDYFVWSPRGKRQHSLSEKYLYWGNRIDCPGKNCETCAGLGHQESSLRCALEEAMFLNRTFVMPSGMCINPIHNKKGILNRSDNKTTEEGWLGSSCAMDSLYDIDLISEKIPVILDDSKTWHIVLSTSMKLGERGIAHVSGVTRHRLKESHYSNLLIINRTASPLAWFVECKDRSNRSAVMLPYSFLPNMAAAKLRNAAEKIKAQLGDYDAIHVRRGDKLKTRKDRFGVERIQFPHLDRDTRPEFILRRIEKRIPRGRTLFIGSNERKPGFFSPLAVRYKLAYSSNFSEILDPIIENNYQLFMMERLVMMGAKTYFKTFKEYETDLTLTDDPKKNKNWEIPVYTMDERREEAS
;
A
#
# COMPACT_ATOMS: atom_id res chain seq x y z
N MET A 1 -90.20 13.97 -36.50
CA MET A 1 -89.22 15.03 -36.80
C MET A 1 -89.31 16.07 -35.70
N ALA A 2 -88.52 15.93 -34.63
CA ALA A 2 -88.41 16.92 -33.55
C ALA A 2 -87.21 16.58 -32.66
N THR A 3 -86.39 17.60 -32.47
CA THR A 3 -85.41 17.90 -31.42
C THR A 3 -85.46 17.09 -30.11
N MET A 4 -84.30 16.66 -29.62
CA MET A 4 -83.72 17.07 -28.32
C MET A 4 -82.21 16.78 -28.29
N SER A 5 -81.39 17.82 -28.17
CA SER A 5 -79.95 17.76 -27.91
C SER A 5 -79.70 17.82 -26.39
N LYS A 6 -78.76 17.02 -25.87
CA LYS A 6 -78.21 17.21 -24.51
C LYS A 6 -76.76 16.74 -24.40
N ALA A 7 -75.93 17.76 -24.08
CA ALA A 7 -74.80 17.81 -23.16
C ALA A 7 -73.51 16.98 -23.42
N GLN A 8 -72.43 17.76 -23.58
CA GLN A 8 -71.01 17.43 -23.65
C GLN A 8 -70.51 16.55 -22.49
N ARG A 9 -69.64 15.59 -22.83
CA ARG A 9 -68.61 15.07 -21.92
C ARG A 9 -67.23 15.54 -22.38
N THR A 10 -66.52 16.16 -21.46
CA THR A 10 -65.21 16.78 -21.56
C THR A 10 -64.10 15.77 -21.88
N LYS A 11 -63.19 16.16 -22.78
CA LYS A 11 -61.97 15.42 -23.14
C LYS A 11 -61.03 15.31 -21.92
N PRO A 12 -60.45 14.14 -21.62
CA PRO A 12 -59.39 14.04 -20.64
C PRO A 12 -58.10 14.63 -21.23
N THR A 13 -57.55 15.61 -20.52
CA THR A 13 -56.31 16.32 -20.84
C THR A 13 -55.10 15.39 -20.78
N SER A 14 -54.21 15.47 -21.78
CA SER A 14 -53.00 14.65 -21.92
C SER A 14 -51.89 14.94 -20.89
N GLY A 15 -52.21 15.63 -19.80
CA GLY A 15 -51.33 15.88 -18.66
C GLY A 15 -51.24 14.70 -17.68
N SER A 16 -52.27 13.85 -17.59
CA SER A 16 -52.33 12.76 -16.60
C SER A 16 -51.39 11.59 -16.93
N GLN A 17 -51.18 11.27 -18.21
CA GLN A 17 -50.32 10.14 -18.59
C GLN A 17 -48.84 10.44 -18.36
N ARG A 18 -48.40 11.70 -18.52
CA ARG A 18 -47.02 12.10 -18.21
C ARG A 18 -46.74 12.04 -16.71
N LEU A 19 -47.72 12.40 -15.88
CA LEU A 19 -47.57 12.34 -14.43
C LEU A 19 -47.46 10.90 -13.93
N VAL A 20 -48.27 9.98 -14.46
CA VAL A 20 -48.20 8.55 -14.12
C VAL A 20 -46.87 7.94 -14.56
N LEU A 21 -46.37 8.27 -15.77
CA LEU A 21 -45.06 7.77 -16.24
C LEU A 21 -43.92 8.31 -15.37
N PHE A 22 -43.99 9.59 -14.97
CA PHE A 22 -43.00 10.20 -14.07
C PHE A 22 -43.01 9.54 -12.69
N CYS A 23 -44.19 9.24 -12.13
CA CYS A 23 -44.31 8.51 -10.87
C CYS A 23 -43.70 7.10 -10.94
N ILE A 24 -43.89 6.37 -12.05
CA ILE A 24 -43.31 5.02 -12.24
C ILE A 24 -41.78 5.09 -12.30
N VAL A 25 -41.22 6.08 -13.01
CA VAL A 25 -39.76 6.26 -13.12
C VAL A 25 -39.17 6.63 -11.76
N VAL A 26 -39.81 7.54 -11.02
CA VAL A 26 -39.37 7.93 -9.66
C VAL A 26 -39.46 6.76 -8.68
N PHE A 27 -40.54 5.96 -8.72
CA PHE A 27 -40.65 4.74 -7.89
C PHE A 27 -39.59 3.70 -8.26
N SER A 28 -39.29 3.52 -9.54
CA SER A 28 -38.23 2.60 -10.00
C SER A 28 -36.85 3.07 -9.52
N PHE A 29 -36.58 4.38 -9.57
CA PHE A 29 -35.34 4.96 -9.04
C PHE A 29 -35.24 4.83 -7.52
N LEU A 30 -36.34 5.04 -6.78
CA LEU A 30 -36.39 4.85 -5.33
C LEU A 30 -36.24 3.38 -4.93
N LEU A 31 -36.78 2.43 -5.71
CA LEU A 31 -36.59 0.99 -5.50
C LEU A 31 -35.15 0.56 -5.79
N LEU A 32 -34.52 1.13 -6.82
CA LEU A 32 -33.10 0.92 -7.09
C LEU A 32 -32.23 1.51 -5.97
N PHE A 33 -32.46 2.76 -5.55
CA PHE A 33 -31.73 3.38 -4.44
C PHE A 33 -31.93 2.65 -3.10
N SER A 34 -33.16 2.21 -2.81
CA SER A 34 -33.44 1.43 -1.60
C SER A 34 -32.85 0.02 -1.67
N SER A 35 -32.73 -0.61 -2.85
CA SER A 35 -32.00 -1.88 -3.00
C SER A 35 -30.48 -1.73 -2.83
N VAL A 36 -29.92 -0.58 -3.22
CA VAL A 36 -28.50 -0.24 -3.04
C VAL A 36 -28.18 0.14 -1.58
N ILE A 37 -29.16 0.67 -0.85
CA ILE A 37 -29.01 1.05 0.58
C ILE A 37 -29.41 -0.11 1.53
N SER A 38 -30.31 -1.01 1.11
CA SER A 38 -30.84 -2.11 1.95
C SER A 38 -30.08 -3.43 1.82
N THR A 39 -29.13 -3.55 0.88
CA THR A 39 -28.06 -4.57 0.93
C THR A 39 -26.87 -4.12 1.80
N GLY A 40 -27.16 -3.37 2.86
CA GLY A 40 -26.19 -2.85 3.84
C GLY A 40 -25.80 -3.83 4.95
N LYS A 41 -25.65 -5.14 4.64
CA LYS A 41 -25.12 -6.18 5.54
C LYS A 41 -24.78 -7.44 4.71
N LEU A 42 -23.63 -7.45 4.03
CA LEU A 42 -22.78 -8.62 3.72
C LEU A 42 -21.76 -8.24 2.61
N GLY A 43 -20.51 -7.95 2.99
CA GLY A 43 -19.35 -7.98 2.08
C GLY A 43 -18.94 -6.66 1.40
N LEU A 44 -17.66 -6.30 1.54
CA LEU A 44 -16.88 -5.26 0.82
C LEU A 44 -16.91 -3.80 1.34
N PRO A 45 -16.34 -3.50 2.52
CA PRO A 45 -15.99 -2.11 2.88
C PRO A 45 -14.80 -1.53 2.10
N TYR A 46 -14.15 -2.31 1.22
CA TYR A 46 -12.87 -1.92 0.61
C TYR A 46 -13.00 -1.39 -0.83
N GLN A 47 -14.03 -1.77 -1.58
CA GLN A 47 -14.18 -1.36 -2.98
C GLN A 47 -14.87 0.01 -3.12
N GLN A 48 -15.85 0.34 -2.27
CA GLN A 48 -16.51 1.65 -2.31
C GLN A 48 -15.59 2.80 -1.87
N THR A 49 -14.68 2.56 -0.93
CA THR A 49 -13.71 3.58 -0.49
C THR A 49 -12.68 3.96 -1.54
N LEU A 50 -12.45 3.13 -2.56
CA LEU A 50 -11.51 3.44 -3.64
C LEU A 50 -12.16 4.35 -4.68
N ILE A 51 -13.42 4.10 -5.06
CA ILE A 51 -14.11 4.86 -6.10
C ILE A 51 -14.32 6.33 -5.68
N ASP A 52 -14.69 6.59 -4.43
CA ASP A 52 -14.83 7.96 -3.91
C ASP A 52 -13.47 8.70 -3.80
N TYR A 53 -12.35 7.97 -3.74
CA TYR A 53 -11.00 8.54 -3.70
C TYR A 53 -10.47 8.92 -5.10
N PHE A 54 -11.10 8.41 -6.17
CA PHE A 54 -10.67 8.62 -7.56
C PHE A 54 -11.45 9.71 -8.31
N VAL A 55 -12.47 10.33 -7.68
CA VAL A 55 -13.18 11.46 -8.30
C VAL A 55 -12.26 12.69 -8.33
N TRP A 56 -11.79 12.97 -9.53
CA TRP A 56 -10.80 13.98 -9.91
C TRP A 56 -11.26 15.40 -9.49
N SER A 57 -10.87 15.84 -8.29
CA SER A 57 -10.95 17.25 -7.91
C SER A 57 -9.78 18.00 -8.55
N PRO A 58 -9.95 19.20 -9.15
CA PRO A 58 -8.84 20.00 -9.65
C PRO A 58 -7.91 20.36 -8.50
N ARG A 59 -6.79 19.64 -8.37
CA ARG A 59 -5.84 19.81 -7.27
C ARG A 59 -5.12 21.14 -7.40
N GLY A 60 -5.57 22.13 -6.64
CA GLY A 60 -4.77 23.33 -6.38
C GLY A 60 -3.54 22.95 -5.56
N LYS A 61 -2.34 23.24 -6.06
CA LYS A 61 -1.12 23.11 -5.26
C LYS A 61 -1.29 23.96 -3.99
N ARG A 62 -1.19 23.34 -2.82
CA ARG A 62 -1.25 24.06 -1.55
C ARG A 62 -0.10 25.08 -1.52
N GLN A 63 -0.42 26.36 -1.38
CA GLN A 63 0.60 27.38 -1.19
C GLN A 63 1.09 27.31 0.25
N HIS A 64 2.35 26.89 0.41
CA HIS A 64 3.04 26.95 1.69
C HIS A 64 3.52 28.38 1.95
N SER A 65 3.28 28.86 3.17
CA SER A 65 3.69 30.21 3.58
C SER A 65 4.76 30.14 4.67
N LEU A 66 5.54 31.22 4.81
CA LEU A 66 6.59 31.33 5.84
C LEU A 66 6.05 31.32 7.27
N SER A 67 4.73 31.47 7.48
CA SER A 67 4.09 31.36 8.80
C SER A 67 3.75 29.92 9.18
N GLU A 68 3.85 28.96 8.25
CA GLU A 68 3.66 27.55 8.56
C GLU A 68 4.79 27.04 9.45
N LYS A 69 4.45 26.06 10.28
CA LYS A 69 5.35 25.44 11.25
C LYS A 69 5.85 24.14 10.66
N TYR A 70 7.16 23.93 10.71
CA TYR A 70 7.77 22.78 10.04
C TYR A 70 8.36 21.79 11.04
N LEU A 71 8.34 20.51 10.66
CA LEU A 71 8.97 19.39 11.36
C LEU A 71 9.89 18.65 10.39
N TYR A 72 11.18 18.63 10.70
CA TYR A 72 12.20 17.95 9.91
C TYR A 72 12.94 16.91 10.76
N TRP A 73 12.90 15.66 10.31
CA TRP A 73 13.53 14.55 11.02
C TRP A 73 15.00 14.35 10.61
N GLY A 74 15.31 14.60 9.34
CA GLY A 74 16.61 14.38 8.73
C GLY A 74 16.46 14.13 7.23
N ASN A 75 17.57 14.14 6.50
CA ASN A 75 17.60 14.02 5.03
C ASN A 75 17.45 12.58 4.52
N ARG A 76 17.34 11.60 5.44
CA ARG A 76 17.18 10.19 5.11
C ARG A 76 16.39 9.48 6.20
N ILE A 77 15.46 8.63 5.78
CA ILE A 77 14.67 7.80 6.70
C ILE A 77 15.60 6.91 7.51
N ASP A 78 15.34 6.81 8.82
CA ASP A 78 16.13 6.05 9.79
C ASP A 78 17.57 6.55 10.02
N CYS A 79 17.86 7.80 9.67
CA CYS A 79 19.09 8.49 10.08
C CYS A 79 18.82 9.53 11.18
N PRO A 80 19.67 9.62 12.23
CA PRO A 80 20.69 8.65 12.61
C PRO A 80 20.05 7.37 13.14
N GLY A 81 20.51 6.20 12.71
CA GLY A 81 19.93 4.92 13.10
C GLY A 81 20.60 3.73 12.42
N LYS A 82 20.26 2.52 12.82
CA LYS A 82 20.94 1.27 12.42
C LYS A 82 21.03 1.09 10.90
N ASN A 83 20.00 1.51 10.17
CA ASN A 83 19.93 1.33 8.72
C ASN A 83 20.37 2.57 7.92
N CYS A 84 20.97 3.57 8.58
CA CYS A 84 21.34 4.82 7.92
C CYS A 84 22.34 4.58 6.76
N GLU A 85 23.28 3.65 6.93
CA GLU A 85 24.30 3.29 5.94
C GLU A 85 23.88 2.13 5.01
N THR A 86 23.14 1.13 5.52
CA THR A 86 22.85 -0.12 4.77
C THR A 86 21.49 -0.16 4.08
N CYS A 87 20.59 0.75 4.46
CA CYS A 87 19.22 0.90 3.98
C CYS A 87 18.28 -0.29 4.27
N ALA A 88 17.10 0.01 4.79
CA ALA A 88 16.09 -1.02 5.06
C ALA A 88 15.22 -1.30 3.82
N GLY A 89 14.51 -2.44 3.80
CA GLY A 89 13.50 -2.69 2.75
C GLY A 89 12.34 -1.69 2.81
N LEU A 90 11.62 -1.51 1.69
CA LEU A 90 10.57 -0.49 1.56
C LEU A 90 9.54 -0.52 2.71
N GLY A 91 9.05 -1.70 3.10
CA GLY A 91 8.04 -1.80 4.19
C GLY A 91 8.55 -1.31 5.56
N HIS A 92 9.85 -1.35 5.82
CA HIS A 92 10.44 -0.76 7.03
C HIS A 92 10.48 0.76 6.91
N GLN A 93 10.97 1.27 5.77
CA GLN A 93 11.02 2.71 5.51
C GLN A 93 9.62 3.33 5.51
N GLU A 94 8.60 2.64 4.98
CA GLU A 94 7.19 3.04 5.07
C GLU A 94 6.72 3.15 6.54
N SER A 95 7.10 2.20 7.39
CA SER A 95 6.77 2.26 8.82
C SER A 95 7.41 3.50 9.48
N SER A 96 8.67 3.79 9.16
CA SER A 96 9.40 4.95 9.66
C SER A 96 8.86 6.27 9.14
N LEU A 97 8.60 6.37 7.84
CA LEU A 97 8.00 7.53 7.20
C LEU A 97 6.61 7.83 7.76
N ARG A 98 5.78 6.79 7.95
CA ARG A 98 4.48 6.96 8.59
C ARG A 98 4.61 7.49 10.02
N CYS A 99 5.66 7.12 10.75
CA CYS A 99 5.87 7.64 12.12
C CYS A 99 6.13 9.14 12.11
N ALA A 100 6.98 9.59 11.19
CA ALA A 100 7.24 11.01 11.02
C ALA A 100 5.98 11.80 10.59
N LEU A 101 5.18 11.23 9.69
CA LEU A 101 3.89 11.81 9.28
C LEU A 101 2.88 11.88 10.44
N GLU A 102 2.73 10.81 11.21
CA GLU A 102 1.87 10.77 12.40
C GLU A 102 2.29 11.83 13.44
N GLU A 103 3.60 12.04 13.62
CA GLU A 103 4.09 13.09 14.51
C GLU A 103 3.83 14.50 13.97
N ALA A 104 4.00 14.72 12.66
CA ALA A 104 3.65 16.00 12.03
C ALA A 104 2.16 16.32 12.21
N MET A 105 1.28 15.33 12.06
CA MET A 105 -0.14 15.45 12.38
C MET A 105 -0.37 15.78 13.86
N PHE A 106 0.31 15.07 14.76
CA PHE A 106 0.17 15.27 16.20
C PHE A 106 0.59 16.67 16.65
N LEU A 107 1.61 17.24 16.01
CA LEU A 107 2.15 18.58 16.30
C LEU A 107 1.48 19.70 15.47
N ASN A 108 0.59 19.35 14.53
CA ASN A 108 0.00 20.26 13.55
C ASN A 108 1.07 21.07 12.78
N ARG A 109 2.01 20.36 12.15
CA ARG A 109 3.15 20.93 11.41
C ARG A 109 3.22 20.36 10.00
N THR A 110 3.75 21.15 9.08
CA THR A 110 4.16 20.68 7.76
C THR A 110 5.38 19.78 7.92
N PHE A 111 5.28 18.53 7.47
CA PHE A 111 6.41 17.61 7.48
C PHE A 111 7.36 17.93 6.32
N VAL A 112 8.64 18.07 6.64
CA VAL A 112 9.71 18.18 5.64
C VAL A 112 10.22 16.77 5.39
N MET A 113 9.75 16.18 4.31
CA MET A 113 10.03 14.81 3.90
C MET A 113 11.37 14.73 3.14
N PRO A 114 12.18 13.69 3.36
CA PRO A 114 13.34 13.43 2.51
C PRO A 114 12.96 13.34 1.03
N SER A 115 13.66 14.08 0.18
CA SER A 115 13.53 14.01 -1.29
C SER A 115 13.97 12.66 -1.88
N GLY A 116 14.81 11.92 -1.14
CA GLY A 116 15.30 10.60 -1.53
C GLY A 116 14.81 9.47 -0.63
N MET A 117 14.44 8.34 -1.23
CA MET A 117 14.24 7.06 -0.57
C MET A 117 15.45 6.16 -0.85
N CYS A 118 16.07 5.59 0.19
CA CYS A 118 17.20 4.69 -0.02
C CYS A 118 16.73 3.30 -0.50
N ILE A 119 17.41 2.71 -1.46
CA ILE A 119 17.07 1.38 -2.00
C ILE A 119 18.04 0.35 -1.43
N ASN A 120 17.50 -0.67 -0.76
CA ASN A 120 18.35 -1.77 -0.30
C ASN A 120 18.86 -2.59 -1.50
N PRO A 121 20.18 -2.74 -1.67
CA PRO A 121 20.76 -3.39 -2.86
C PRO A 121 20.39 -4.87 -2.99
N ILE A 122 20.06 -5.56 -1.90
CA ILE A 122 19.59 -6.96 -1.93
C ILE A 122 18.29 -7.09 -2.75
N HIS A 123 17.49 -6.01 -2.78
CA HIS A 123 16.24 -5.95 -3.52
C HIS A 123 16.42 -5.40 -4.94
N ASN A 124 17.51 -4.69 -5.25
CA ASN A 124 17.65 -3.95 -6.52
C ASN A 124 18.35 -4.68 -7.68
N LYS A 125 18.57 -6.00 -7.56
CA LYS A 125 19.01 -6.81 -8.71
C LYS A 125 17.84 -6.94 -9.67
N LYS A 126 17.98 -6.55 -10.95
CA LYS A 126 16.93 -6.49 -11.98
C LYS A 126 16.17 -7.81 -12.01
N GLY A 127 15.01 -7.80 -11.37
CA GLY A 127 14.16 -8.96 -11.18
C GLY A 127 13.02 -8.90 -12.19
N ILE A 128 12.89 -9.97 -12.97
CA ILE A 128 11.68 -10.42 -13.68
C ILE A 128 11.29 -9.65 -14.96
N LEU A 129 11.51 -8.34 -15.11
CA LEU A 129 11.02 -7.62 -16.32
C LEU A 129 11.66 -8.12 -17.63
N ASN A 130 12.97 -8.39 -17.65
CA ASN A 130 13.67 -8.89 -18.84
C ASN A 130 14.26 -10.28 -18.61
N ARG A 131 13.39 -11.29 -18.60
CA ARG A 131 13.82 -12.70 -18.56
C ARG A 131 13.70 -13.31 -19.96
N SER A 132 14.41 -12.75 -20.94
CA SER A 132 14.67 -13.44 -22.20
C SER A 132 15.75 -14.49 -21.96
N ASP A 133 15.49 -15.71 -22.44
CA ASP A 133 16.44 -16.81 -22.38
C ASP A 133 17.76 -16.40 -23.08
N ASN A 134 18.90 -16.68 -22.45
CA ASN A 134 20.28 -16.58 -22.97
C ASN A 134 21.15 -15.34 -22.73
N LYS A 135 20.93 -14.48 -21.72
CA LYS A 135 22.01 -13.57 -21.25
C LYS A 135 22.18 -13.54 -19.73
N THR A 136 23.32 -14.08 -19.27
CA THR A 136 23.88 -13.95 -17.92
C THR A 136 24.53 -12.57 -17.73
N THR A 137 23.80 -11.48 -17.92
CA THR A 137 24.29 -10.14 -17.55
C THR A 137 23.71 -9.74 -16.21
N GLU A 138 24.57 -9.55 -15.21
CA GLU A 138 24.26 -8.94 -13.91
C GLU A 138 23.91 -7.44 -14.04
N GLU A 139 23.04 -7.08 -14.98
CA GLU A 139 22.55 -5.72 -15.13
C GLU A 139 21.48 -5.45 -14.07
N GLY A 140 21.91 -5.08 -12.86
CA GLY A 140 21.02 -4.56 -11.81
C GLY A 140 20.62 -3.11 -12.05
N TRP A 141 19.56 -2.66 -11.38
CA TRP A 141 19.30 -1.22 -11.25
C TRP A 141 20.43 -0.62 -10.39
N LEU A 142 21.19 0.34 -10.94
CA LEU A 142 22.43 0.85 -10.31
C LEU A 142 22.18 1.81 -9.14
N GLY A 143 20.99 2.40 -9.04
CA GLY A 143 20.68 3.41 -8.02
C GLY A 143 20.64 2.85 -6.60
N SER A 144 21.37 3.49 -5.68
CA SER A 144 21.26 3.28 -4.22
C SER A 144 20.12 4.09 -3.60
N SER A 145 19.49 4.96 -4.37
CA SER A 145 18.33 5.78 -3.96
C SER A 145 17.42 6.07 -5.15
N CYS A 146 16.18 6.44 -4.87
CA CYS A 146 15.24 7.02 -5.85
C CYS A 146 14.57 8.25 -5.28
N ALA A 147 14.05 9.11 -6.15
CA ALA A 147 13.30 10.28 -5.71
C ALA A 147 11.99 9.85 -5.02
N MET A 148 11.61 10.54 -3.95
CA MET A 148 10.43 10.23 -3.14
C MET A 148 9.13 10.37 -3.94
N ASP A 149 9.06 11.38 -4.80
CA ASP A 149 7.95 11.64 -5.72
C ASP A 149 7.83 10.61 -6.86
N SER A 150 8.90 9.85 -7.12
CA SER A 150 8.86 8.71 -8.03
C SER A 150 8.11 7.50 -7.44
N LEU A 151 7.99 7.45 -6.10
CA LEU A 151 7.28 6.41 -5.35
C LEU A 151 5.91 6.88 -4.88
N TYR A 152 5.80 8.10 -4.36
CA TYR A 152 4.59 8.63 -3.73
C TYR A 152 4.09 9.92 -4.37
N ASP A 153 2.77 10.09 -4.38
CA ASP A 153 2.11 11.33 -4.80
C ASP A 153 2.07 12.30 -3.60
N ILE A 154 3.03 13.23 -3.57
CA ILE A 154 3.23 14.15 -2.44
C ILE A 154 2.02 15.08 -2.24
N ASP A 155 1.37 15.49 -3.34
CA ASP A 155 0.16 16.30 -3.29
C ASP A 155 -1.00 15.49 -2.66
N LEU A 156 -1.14 14.21 -3.02
CA LEU A 156 -2.14 13.32 -2.46
C LEU A 156 -1.90 13.03 -0.95
N ILE A 157 -0.64 12.90 -0.52
CA ILE A 157 -0.33 12.84 0.92
C ILE A 157 -0.73 14.15 1.61
N SER A 158 -0.47 15.28 0.95
CA SER A 158 -0.74 16.64 1.43
C SER A 158 -2.21 16.97 1.65
N GLU A 159 -3.12 16.19 1.07
CA GLU A 159 -4.56 16.25 1.39
C GLU A 159 -4.86 15.87 2.85
N LYS A 160 -4.01 15.04 3.48
CA LYS A 160 -4.18 14.59 4.87
C LYS A 160 -3.16 15.18 5.83
N ILE A 161 -1.90 15.28 5.42
CA ILE A 161 -0.79 15.81 6.23
C ILE A 161 0.00 16.76 5.35
N PRO A 162 0.11 18.06 5.66
CA PRO A 162 0.90 18.96 4.83
C PRO A 162 2.35 18.47 4.74
N VAL A 163 2.87 18.29 3.52
CA VAL A 163 4.21 17.80 3.25
C VAL A 163 4.90 18.69 2.23
N ILE A 164 6.19 18.96 2.44
CA ILE A 164 7.10 19.44 1.41
C ILE A 164 8.34 18.54 1.36
N LEU A 165 9.07 18.55 0.23
CA LEU A 165 10.35 17.87 0.11
C LEU A 165 11.50 18.77 0.61
N ASP A 166 12.56 18.14 1.13
CA ASP A 166 13.77 18.81 1.64
C ASP A 166 14.72 19.37 0.56
N ASP A 167 14.39 19.19 -0.71
CA ASP A 167 15.03 19.82 -1.87
C ASP A 167 14.17 20.95 -2.48
N SER A 168 13.03 21.26 -1.87
CA SER A 168 12.12 22.29 -2.37
C SER A 168 12.67 23.71 -2.12
N LYS A 169 12.37 24.62 -3.05
CA LYS A 169 12.65 26.06 -2.88
C LYS A 169 12.07 26.61 -1.58
N THR A 170 10.85 26.19 -1.22
CA THR A 170 10.20 26.58 0.03
C THR A 170 11.04 26.20 1.25
N TRP A 171 11.52 24.96 1.29
CA TRP A 171 12.36 24.50 2.39
C TRP A 171 13.66 25.31 2.50
N HIS A 172 14.33 25.59 1.38
CA HIS A 172 15.54 26.42 1.38
C HIS A 172 15.30 27.82 1.96
N ILE A 173 14.17 28.46 1.65
CA ILE A 173 13.82 29.78 2.19
C ILE A 173 13.51 29.69 3.69
N VAL A 174 12.70 28.71 4.11
CA VAL A 174 12.33 28.49 5.51
C VAL A 174 13.56 28.23 6.37
N LEU A 175 14.43 27.32 5.92
CA LEU A 175 15.64 26.93 6.65
C LEU A 175 16.60 28.11 6.77
N SER A 176 16.89 28.81 5.67
CA SER A 176 17.79 29.97 5.68
C SER A 176 17.28 31.13 6.55
N THR A 177 15.96 31.38 6.54
CA THR A 177 15.33 32.40 7.38
C THR A 177 15.38 32.01 8.86
N SER A 178 15.05 30.76 9.18
CA SER A 178 15.07 30.26 10.56
C SER A 178 16.48 30.23 11.14
N MET A 179 17.49 29.87 10.34
CA MET A 179 18.90 29.91 10.74
C MET A 179 19.38 31.33 11.06
N LYS A 180 18.94 32.36 10.31
CA LYS A 180 19.27 33.76 10.61
C LYS A 180 18.72 34.25 11.95
N LEU A 181 17.65 33.64 12.45
CA LEU A 181 17.03 33.97 13.73
C LEU A 181 17.68 33.23 14.93
N GLY A 182 18.61 32.30 14.68
CA GLY A 182 19.26 31.51 15.72
C GLY A 182 18.26 30.75 16.58
N GLU A 183 18.46 30.74 17.90
CA GLU A 183 17.59 30.05 18.87
C GLU A 183 16.11 30.52 18.84
N ARG A 184 15.83 31.70 18.28
CA ARG A 184 14.45 32.19 18.12
C ARG A 184 13.75 31.65 16.87
N GLY A 185 14.49 31.03 15.95
CA GLY A 185 13.95 30.48 14.71
C GLY A 185 14.01 28.96 14.64
N ILE A 186 14.99 28.33 15.29
CA ILE A 186 15.25 26.89 15.13
C ILE A 186 15.48 26.19 16.47
N ALA A 187 14.97 24.97 16.58
CA ALA A 187 15.22 24.07 17.72
C ALA A 187 15.69 22.71 17.24
N HIS A 188 16.86 22.28 17.72
CA HIS A 188 17.31 20.90 17.63
C HIS A 188 16.68 20.10 18.78
N VAL A 189 15.88 19.09 18.47
CA VAL A 189 15.05 18.42 19.49
C VAL A 189 15.33 16.91 19.63
N SER A 190 16.54 16.50 19.27
CA SER A 190 17.00 15.13 19.47
C SER A 190 16.78 14.71 20.93
N GLY A 191 16.01 13.64 21.13
CA GLY A 191 15.73 13.04 22.44
C GLY A 191 14.55 13.66 23.18
N VAL A 192 13.95 14.73 22.66
CA VAL A 192 12.77 15.36 23.24
C VAL A 192 11.52 14.55 22.90
N THR A 193 10.66 14.30 23.89
CA THR A 193 9.42 13.56 23.67
C THR A 193 8.41 14.39 22.87
N ARG A 194 7.60 13.73 22.04
CA ARG A 194 6.55 14.40 21.24
C ARG A 194 5.60 15.28 22.08
N HIS A 195 5.38 14.92 23.36
CA HIS A 195 4.48 15.65 24.25
C HIS A 195 5.09 16.98 24.68
N ARG A 196 6.41 17.00 24.95
CA ARG A 196 7.14 18.24 25.25
C ARG A 196 7.21 19.17 24.06
N LEU A 197 7.22 18.64 22.83
CA LEU A 197 7.17 19.47 21.62
C LEU A 197 5.84 20.23 21.41
N LYS A 198 4.82 19.97 22.23
CA LYS A 198 3.59 20.79 22.29
C LYS A 198 3.70 21.98 23.25
N GLU A 199 4.75 22.06 24.06
CA GLU A 199 4.98 23.20 24.94
C GLU A 199 5.13 24.50 24.12
N SER A 200 4.69 25.62 24.69
CA SER A 200 4.67 26.93 24.02
C SER A 200 6.05 27.37 23.53
N HIS A 201 7.12 26.96 24.22
CA HIS A 201 8.51 27.23 23.83
C HIS A 201 8.83 26.77 22.39
N TYR A 202 8.24 25.66 21.92
CA TYR A 202 8.49 25.15 20.56
C TYR A 202 7.51 25.70 19.53
N SER A 203 6.44 26.38 19.94
CA SER A 203 5.27 26.61 19.08
C SER A 203 5.59 27.35 17.80
N ASN A 204 6.61 28.22 17.79
CA ASN A 204 6.98 29.07 16.64
C ASN A 204 8.35 28.73 16.05
N LEU A 205 9.00 27.67 16.54
CA LEU A 205 10.32 27.26 16.08
C LEU A 205 10.21 26.25 14.94
N LEU A 206 11.15 26.33 14.01
CA LEU A 206 11.45 25.24 13.09
C LEU A 206 12.04 24.07 13.89
N ILE A 207 11.36 22.93 13.90
CA ILE A 207 11.83 21.73 14.61
C ILE A 207 12.70 20.90 13.68
N ILE A 208 13.96 20.68 14.06
CA ILE A 208 14.91 19.86 13.30
C ILE A 208 15.57 18.76 14.15
N ASN A 209 16.18 17.79 13.48
CA ASN A 209 16.87 16.65 14.09
C ASN A 209 16.01 15.94 15.12
N ARG A 210 14.74 15.68 14.76
CA ARG A 210 13.74 15.17 15.70
C ARG A 210 14.08 13.79 16.28
N THR A 211 14.59 12.87 15.48
CA THR A 211 14.88 11.52 15.96
C THR A 211 16.18 11.46 16.76
N ALA A 212 16.16 10.76 17.89
CA ALA A 212 17.37 10.35 18.61
C ALA A 212 17.55 8.83 18.64
N SER A 213 16.56 8.09 18.15
CA SER A 213 16.57 6.62 18.15
C SER A 213 17.76 6.08 17.35
N PRO A 214 18.74 5.40 17.98
CA PRO A 214 19.85 4.78 17.27
C PRO A 214 19.41 3.56 16.45
N LEU A 215 18.13 3.19 16.52
CA LEU A 215 17.58 2.03 15.82
C LEU A 215 16.94 2.45 14.49
N ALA A 216 15.89 3.28 14.55
CA ALA A 216 15.05 3.68 13.43
C ALA A 216 14.02 4.70 13.89
N TRP A 217 13.49 5.50 12.95
CA TRP A 217 12.46 6.50 13.20
C TRP A 217 11.15 5.89 13.73
N PHE A 218 10.73 4.73 13.21
CA PHE A 218 9.48 4.11 13.66
C PHE A 218 9.47 3.78 15.17
N VAL A 219 10.64 3.68 15.80
CA VAL A 219 10.79 3.44 17.23
C VAL A 219 10.42 4.68 18.06
N GLU A 220 10.48 5.89 17.51
CA GLU A 220 10.02 7.10 18.20
C GLU A 220 8.51 7.04 18.50
N CYS A 221 7.75 6.33 17.66
CA CYS A 221 6.33 6.04 17.86
C CYS A 221 6.12 4.78 18.74
N LYS A 222 6.65 4.78 19.97
CA LYS A 222 6.80 3.60 20.85
C LYS A 222 5.51 2.82 21.17
N ASP A 223 4.34 3.43 21.05
CA ASP A 223 3.06 2.80 21.41
C ASP A 223 2.30 2.16 20.24
N ARG A 224 2.97 1.84 19.13
CA ARG A 224 2.33 1.23 17.95
C ARG A 224 1.80 -0.19 18.17
N SER A 225 2.20 -0.86 19.25
CA SER A 225 1.54 -2.10 19.70
C SER A 225 0.12 -1.82 20.17
N ASN A 226 -0.13 -0.66 20.76
CA ASN A 226 -1.47 -0.18 21.04
C ASN A 226 -2.05 0.43 19.76
N ARG A 227 -2.86 -0.35 19.04
CA ARG A 227 -3.48 0.08 17.78
C ARG A 227 -4.28 1.38 17.90
N SER A 228 -4.77 1.74 19.09
CA SER A 228 -5.49 3.01 19.31
C SER A 228 -4.59 4.25 19.22
N ALA A 229 -3.27 4.10 19.32
CA ALA A 229 -2.31 5.20 19.18
C ALA A 229 -1.89 5.47 17.72
N VAL A 230 -2.33 4.61 16.78
CA VAL A 230 -1.99 4.73 15.36
C VAL A 230 -2.93 5.75 14.69
N MET A 231 -2.38 6.90 14.29
CA MET A 231 -3.18 7.96 13.64
C MET A 231 -3.37 7.74 12.14
N LEU A 232 -2.44 7.05 11.48
CA LEU A 232 -2.53 6.72 10.06
C LEU A 232 -2.59 5.20 9.86
N PRO A 233 -3.55 4.69 9.07
CA PRO A 233 -3.61 3.25 8.83
C PRO A 233 -2.34 2.78 8.13
N TYR A 234 -1.96 1.53 8.34
CA TYR A 234 -0.80 0.92 7.67
C TYR A 234 -0.94 0.91 6.14
N SER A 235 -2.17 0.95 5.62
CA SER A 235 -2.48 1.09 4.20
C SER A 235 -2.28 2.50 3.64
N PHE A 236 -2.04 3.51 4.49
CA PHE A 236 -1.93 4.91 4.07
C PHE A 236 -0.90 5.09 2.97
N LEU A 237 0.40 4.92 3.26
CA LEU A 237 1.46 5.07 2.24
C LEU A 237 1.27 4.15 1.01
N PRO A 238 0.90 2.86 1.15
CA PRO A 238 0.53 2.02 0.01
C PRO A 238 -0.51 2.64 -0.94
N ASN A 239 -1.49 3.39 -0.41
CA ASN A 239 -2.54 4.05 -1.19
C ASN A 239 -2.11 5.40 -1.79
N MET A 240 -0.96 5.93 -1.40
CA MET A 240 -0.43 7.23 -1.84
C MET A 240 0.63 7.08 -2.94
N ALA A 241 0.65 5.96 -3.66
CA ALA A 241 1.62 5.69 -4.71
C ALA A 241 1.60 6.78 -5.80
N ALA A 242 2.74 7.06 -6.43
CA ALA A 242 2.88 8.07 -7.48
C ALA A 242 1.87 7.87 -8.63
N ALA A 243 1.38 8.97 -9.22
CA ALA A 243 0.35 8.92 -10.24
C ALA A 243 0.71 8.00 -11.44
N LYS A 244 1.98 7.99 -11.86
CA LYS A 244 2.47 7.09 -12.92
C LYS A 244 2.28 5.61 -12.58
N LEU A 245 2.52 5.22 -11.33
CA LEU A 245 2.37 3.85 -10.84
C LEU A 245 0.90 3.46 -10.75
N ARG A 246 0.04 4.37 -10.26
CA ARG A 246 -1.42 4.15 -10.23
C ARG A 246 -1.99 3.96 -11.63
N ASN A 247 -1.63 4.83 -12.57
CA ASN A 247 -2.09 4.75 -13.95
C ASN A 247 -1.67 3.44 -14.63
N ALA A 248 -0.44 2.97 -14.39
CA ALA A 248 0.00 1.68 -14.90
C ALA A 248 -0.73 0.49 -14.26
N ALA A 249 -0.94 0.54 -12.95
CA ALA A 249 -1.72 -0.48 -12.26
C ALA A 249 -3.15 -0.55 -12.81
N GLU A 250 -3.82 0.58 -13.09
CA GLU A 250 -5.14 0.58 -13.72
C GLU A 250 -5.13 -0.05 -15.12
N LYS A 251 -4.14 0.25 -15.96
CA LYS A 251 -4.01 -0.37 -17.29
C LYS A 251 -3.84 -1.89 -17.19
N ILE A 252 -3.00 -2.35 -16.25
CA ILE A 252 -2.78 -3.79 -16.02
C ILE A 252 -4.05 -4.45 -15.51
N LYS A 253 -4.75 -3.84 -14.55
CA LYS A 253 -6.04 -4.35 -14.04
C LYS A 253 -7.09 -4.46 -15.14
N ALA A 254 -7.17 -3.46 -16.03
CA ALA A 254 -8.06 -3.50 -17.18
C ALA A 254 -7.73 -4.67 -18.14
N GLN A 255 -6.44 -4.95 -18.38
CA GLN A 255 -6.03 -6.10 -19.19
C GLN A 255 -6.26 -7.46 -18.49
N LEU A 256 -6.17 -7.50 -17.15
CA LEU A 256 -6.44 -8.70 -16.36
C LEU A 256 -7.94 -9.05 -16.30
N GLY A 257 -8.83 -8.05 -16.31
CA GLY A 257 -10.28 -8.22 -16.19
C GLY A 257 -10.70 -8.56 -14.76
N ASP A 258 -11.51 -9.63 -14.58
CA ASP A 258 -11.79 -10.22 -13.25
C ASP A 258 -10.72 -11.27 -12.93
N TYR A 259 -9.97 -11.05 -11.85
CA TYR A 259 -8.83 -11.87 -11.45
C TYR A 259 -8.71 -11.97 -9.93
N ASP A 260 -7.92 -12.93 -9.48
CA ASP A 260 -7.46 -13.08 -8.10
C ASP A 260 -5.94 -12.92 -8.05
N ALA A 261 -5.40 -12.72 -6.85
CA ALA A 261 -3.98 -12.53 -6.66
C ALA A 261 -3.41 -13.34 -5.50
N ILE A 262 -2.14 -13.70 -5.63
CA ILE A 262 -1.32 -14.19 -4.52
C ILE A 262 -0.02 -13.39 -4.43
N HIS A 263 0.40 -13.08 -3.21
CA HIS A 263 1.73 -12.57 -2.92
C HIS A 263 2.56 -13.65 -2.23
N VAL A 264 3.69 -14.02 -2.82
CA VAL A 264 4.56 -15.10 -2.34
C VAL A 264 5.94 -14.56 -1.96
N ARG A 265 6.19 -14.42 -0.66
CA ARG A 265 7.42 -13.93 -0.04
C ARG A 265 8.29 -15.09 0.42
N ARG A 266 9.23 -15.49 -0.44
CA ARG A 266 10.25 -16.52 -0.19
C ARG A 266 11.60 -15.83 -0.01
N GLY A 267 12.55 -15.97 -0.94
CA GLY A 267 13.84 -15.25 -0.93
C GLY A 267 14.57 -15.34 0.42
N ASP A 268 14.98 -14.20 0.97
CA ASP A 268 15.67 -14.13 2.27
C ASP A 268 14.88 -14.72 3.46
N LYS A 269 13.56 -14.92 3.35
CA LYS A 269 12.77 -15.57 4.40
C LYS A 269 13.03 -17.08 4.51
N LEU A 270 13.60 -17.69 3.47
CA LEU A 270 14.00 -19.09 3.48
C LEU A 270 15.44 -19.31 3.96
N LYS A 271 16.12 -18.26 4.43
CA LYS A 271 17.48 -18.40 4.98
C LYS A 271 17.46 -19.25 6.23
N THR A 272 18.32 -20.26 6.24
CA THR A 272 18.54 -21.15 7.37
C THR A 272 19.88 -20.87 8.04
N ARG A 273 20.03 -21.37 9.26
CA ARG A 273 21.30 -21.37 10.00
C ARG A 273 21.46 -22.70 10.73
N LYS A 274 22.70 -23.14 10.93
CA LYS A 274 22.97 -24.28 11.81
C LYS A 274 23.03 -23.82 13.27
N ASP A 275 22.41 -24.58 14.17
CA ASP A 275 22.60 -24.39 15.60
C ASP A 275 23.94 -25.00 16.09
N ARG A 276 24.20 -24.93 17.41
CA ARG A 276 25.43 -25.47 18.01
C ARG A 276 25.61 -26.99 17.84
N PHE A 277 24.55 -27.71 17.45
CA PHE A 277 24.57 -29.15 17.21
C PHE A 277 24.61 -29.48 15.71
N GLY A 278 24.75 -28.47 14.84
CA GLY A 278 24.78 -28.65 13.39
C GLY A 278 23.40 -28.83 12.75
N VAL A 279 22.32 -28.74 13.52
CA VAL A 279 20.94 -28.90 13.02
C VAL A 279 20.50 -27.63 12.31
N GLU A 280 19.96 -27.77 11.11
CA GLU A 280 19.44 -26.65 10.32
C GLU A 280 18.16 -26.10 10.95
N ARG A 281 18.11 -24.77 11.12
CA ARG A 281 16.97 -24.05 11.68
C ARG A 281 16.54 -22.92 10.76
N ILE A 282 15.25 -22.60 10.79
CA ILE A 282 14.62 -21.52 10.04
C ILE A 282 13.64 -20.75 10.95
N GLN A 283 13.40 -19.46 10.66
CA GLN A 283 12.45 -18.64 11.42
C GLN A 283 10.98 -18.92 11.08
N PHE A 284 10.73 -19.48 9.90
CA PHE A 284 9.39 -19.77 9.37
C PHE A 284 9.39 -21.25 8.97
N PRO A 285 9.17 -22.18 9.92
CA PRO A 285 9.35 -23.61 9.72
C PRO A 285 8.52 -24.19 8.59
N HIS A 286 7.33 -23.64 8.32
CA HIS A 286 6.41 -24.15 7.31
C HIS A 286 6.47 -23.40 5.97
N LEU A 287 7.13 -22.24 5.94
CA LEU A 287 7.08 -21.33 4.79
C LEU A 287 7.48 -21.98 3.46
N ASP A 288 8.55 -22.79 3.43
CA ASP A 288 8.98 -23.42 2.18
C ASP A 288 7.90 -24.37 1.65
N ARG A 289 7.38 -25.25 2.52
CA ARG A 289 6.27 -26.16 2.22
C ARG A 289 5.05 -25.40 1.73
N ASP A 290 4.55 -24.47 2.54
CA ASP A 290 3.28 -23.78 2.32
C ASP A 290 3.25 -22.93 1.04
N THR A 291 4.43 -22.52 0.55
CA THR A 291 4.56 -21.69 -0.66
C THR A 291 5.05 -22.44 -1.90
N ARG A 292 5.12 -23.78 -1.84
CA ARG A 292 5.29 -24.61 -3.05
C ARG A 292 3.97 -24.74 -3.82
N PRO A 293 4.00 -24.88 -5.16
CA PRO A 293 2.80 -24.88 -5.99
C PRO A 293 1.71 -25.86 -5.54
N GLU A 294 2.07 -27.08 -5.16
CA GLU A 294 1.16 -28.14 -4.73
C GLU A 294 0.41 -27.80 -3.42
N PHE A 295 1.04 -27.08 -2.49
CA PHE A 295 0.41 -26.62 -1.25
C PHE A 295 -0.38 -25.34 -1.46
N ILE A 296 0.10 -24.44 -2.32
CA ILE A 296 -0.65 -23.26 -2.76
C ILE A 296 -1.98 -23.71 -3.38
N LEU A 297 -1.98 -24.70 -4.30
CA LEU A 297 -3.20 -25.23 -4.92
C LEU A 297 -4.23 -25.66 -3.87
N ARG A 298 -3.82 -26.47 -2.88
CA ARG A 298 -4.69 -26.95 -1.80
C ARG A 298 -5.23 -25.81 -0.92
N ARG A 299 -4.42 -24.77 -0.68
CA ARG A 299 -4.79 -23.63 0.17
C ARG A 299 -5.81 -22.73 -0.53
N ILE A 300 -5.59 -22.41 -1.81
CA ILE A 300 -6.39 -21.40 -2.51
C ILE A 300 -7.63 -21.97 -3.21
N GLU A 301 -7.67 -23.27 -3.52
CA GLU A 301 -8.79 -23.90 -4.27
C GLU A 301 -10.16 -23.70 -3.61
N LYS A 302 -10.20 -23.54 -2.27
CA LYS A 302 -11.43 -23.31 -1.51
C LYS A 302 -12.03 -21.92 -1.72
N ARG A 303 -11.24 -20.97 -2.20
CA ARG A 303 -11.63 -19.56 -2.35
C ARG A 303 -11.55 -19.08 -3.79
N ILE A 304 -10.66 -19.66 -4.60
CA ILE A 304 -10.43 -19.28 -6.00
C ILE A 304 -10.84 -20.45 -6.91
N PRO A 305 -12.01 -20.34 -7.58
CA PRO A 305 -12.49 -21.32 -8.55
C PRO A 305 -11.49 -21.60 -9.68
N ARG A 306 -11.52 -22.82 -10.21
CA ARG A 306 -10.71 -23.22 -11.37
C ARG A 306 -11.02 -22.36 -12.60
N GLY A 307 -10.04 -22.16 -13.46
CA GLY A 307 -10.12 -21.40 -14.71
C GLY A 307 -9.95 -19.89 -14.55
N ARG A 308 -9.90 -19.37 -13.31
CA ARG A 308 -9.72 -17.92 -13.06
C ARG A 308 -8.29 -17.46 -13.35
N THR A 309 -8.15 -16.18 -13.67
CA THR A 309 -6.85 -15.51 -13.79
C THR A 309 -6.24 -15.31 -12.40
N LEU A 310 -5.00 -15.74 -12.22
CA LEU A 310 -4.25 -15.62 -10.98
C LEU A 310 -2.99 -14.77 -11.20
N PHE A 311 -3.01 -13.54 -10.70
CA PHE A 311 -1.84 -12.66 -10.70
C PHE A 311 -0.88 -13.04 -9.56
N ILE A 312 0.40 -13.23 -9.85
CA ILE A 312 1.40 -13.68 -8.88
C ILE A 312 2.47 -12.62 -8.69
N GLY A 313 2.47 -11.97 -7.53
CA GLY A 313 3.59 -11.14 -7.07
C GLY A 313 4.54 -11.97 -6.22
N SER A 314 5.82 -12.09 -6.60
CA SER A 314 6.78 -12.89 -5.85
C SER A 314 8.21 -12.43 -6.00
N ASN A 315 9.02 -12.69 -4.96
CA ASN A 315 10.47 -12.55 -5.00
C ASN A 315 11.21 -13.88 -5.21
N GLU A 316 10.50 -14.94 -5.61
CA GLU A 316 11.11 -16.22 -6.01
C GLU A 316 11.95 -16.04 -7.28
N ARG A 317 13.17 -16.58 -7.27
CA ARG A 317 14.15 -16.38 -8.33
C ARG A 317 14.14 -17.52 -9.34
N LYS A 318 13.72 -18.73 -8.98
CA LYS A 318 13.71 -19.87 -9.91
C LYS A 318 12.70 -19.63 -11.05
N PRO A 319 13.13 -19.63 -12.33
CA PRO A 319 12.19 -19.48 -13.45
C PRO A 319 11.17 -20.62 -13.44
N GLY A 320 9.92 -20.27 -13.78
CA GLY A 320 8.83 -21.24 -13.84
C GLY A 320 8.47 -21.90 -12.50
N PHE A 321 8.94 -21.40 -11.35
CA PHE A 321 8.65 -22.01 -10.04
C PHE A 321 7.14 -22.21 -9.82
N PHE A 322 6.32 -21.27 -10.24
CA PHE A 322 4.86 -21.33 -10.11
C PHE A 322 4.12 -21.93 -11.32
N SER A 323 4.83 -22.40 -12.35
CA SER A 323 4.20 -22.98 -13.53
C SER A 323 3.26 -24.15 -13.25
N PRO A 324 3.46 -25.00 -12.21
CA PRO A 324 2.51 -26.09 -11.91
C PRO A 324 1.11 -25.58 -11.52
N LEU A 325 0.95 -24.32 -11.12
CA LEU A 325 -0.37 -23.72 -10.86
C LEU A 325 -1.23 -23.61 -12.14
N ALA A 326 -0.61 -23.64 -13.32
CA ALA A 326 -1.28 -23.53 -14.61
C ALA A 326 -2.25 -24.69 -14.88
N VAL A 327 -2.15 -25.80 -14.14
CA VAL A 327 -3.10 -26.92 -14.21
C VAL A 327 -4.53 -26.54 -13.78
N ARG A 328 -4.69 -25.41 -13.06
CA ARG A 328 -6.00 -24.90 -12.60
C ARG A 328 -6.28 -23.46 -12.94
N TYR A 329 -5.27 -22.62 -13.18
CA TYR A 329 -5.41 -21.18 -13.26
C TYR A 329 -4.70 -20.61 -14.48
N LYS A 330 -5.24 -19.51 -15.03
CA LYS A 330 -4.53 -18.70 -16.03
C LYS A 330 -3.55 -17.79 -15.29
N LEU A 331 -2.25 -18.07 -15.39
CA LEU A 331 -1.24 -17.33 -14.62
C LEU A 331 -0.92 -15.99 -15.28
N ALA A 332 -0.78 -14.95 -14.45
CA ALA A 332 -0.33 -13.63 -14.89
C ALA A 332 0.78 -13.10 -13.97
N TYR A 333 1.75 -12.40 -14.55
CA TYR A 333 2.90 -11.83 -13.87
C TYR A 333 3.15 -10.42 -14.38
N SER A 334 3.89 -9.61 -13.61
CA SER A 334 4.32 -8.27 -14.01
C SER A 334 5.05 -8.26 -15.37
N SER A 335 5.86 -9.29 -15.65
CA SER A 335 6.58 -9.43 -16.94
C SER A 335 5.66 -9.60 -18.15
N ASN A 336 4.38 -9.95 -17.98
CA ASN A 336 3.43 -10.00 -19.09
C ASN A 336 3.00 -8.60 -19.57
N PHE A 337 3.38 -7.54 -18.84
CA PHE A 337 2.96 -6.17 -19.06
C PHE A 337 4.15 -5.22 -19.27
N SER A 338 5.27 -5.72 -19.80
CA SER A 338 6.50 -4.95 -20.01
C SER A 338 6.27 -3.67 -20.83
N GLU A 339 5.42 -3.70 -21.85
CA GLU A 339 5.06 -2.51 -22.64
C GLU A 339 4.48 -1.35 -21.80
N ILE A 340 3.81 -1.67 -20.69
CA ILE A 340 3.26 -0.69 -19.74
C ILE A 340 4.32 -0.29 -18.71
N LEU A 341 5.15 -1.23 -18.27
CA LEU A 341 6.03 -1.09 -17.12
C LEU A 341 7.41 -0.54 -17.45
N ASP A 342 8.03 -1.00 -18.55
CA ASP A 342 9.39 -0.61 -18.94
C ASP A 342 9.59 0.91 -19.06
N PRO A 343 8.61 1.70 -19.56
CA PRO A 343 8.76 3.15 -19.63
C PRO A 343 8.73 3.89 -18.28
N ILE A 344 8.30 3.24 -17.18
CA ILE A 344 8.03 3.94 -15.90
C ILE A 344 8.74 3.35 -14.68
N ILE A 345 9.12 2.08 -14.72
CA ILE A 345 9.76 1.36 -13.63
C ILE A 345 11.28 1.48 -13.81
N GLU A 346 11.92 2.09 -12.83
CA GLU A 346 13.36 2.41 -12.77
C GLU A 346 14.07 1.70 -11.61
N ASN A 347 13.33 1.00 -10.74
CA ASN A 347 13.88 0.24 -9.62
C ASN A 347 12.88 -0.76 -9.04
N ASN A 348 13.38 -1.62 -8.15
CA ASN A 348 12.56 -2.62 -7.44
C ASN A 348 11.38 -2.00 -6.67
N TYR A 349 11.56 -0.86 -6.00
CA TYR A 349 10.54 -0.32 -5.12
C TYR A 349 9.32 0.15 -5.92
N GLN A 350 9.55 0.80 -7.07
CA GLN A 350 8.49 1.15 -8.01
C GLN A 350 7.75 -0.09 -8.52
N LEU A 351 8.47 -1.16 -8.90
CA LEU A 351 7.86 -2.42 -9.33
C LEU A 351 6.98 -3.01 -8.22
N PHE A 352 7.52 -3.11 -7.00
CA PHE A 352 6.80 -3.66 -5.85
C PHE A 352 5.58 -2.82 -5.48
N MET A 353 5.65 -1.49 -5.59
CA MET A 353 4.50 -0.61 -5.38
C MET A 353 3.42 -0.82 -6.45
N MET A 354 3.82 -0.93 -7.72
CA MET A 354 2.90 -1.24 -8.81
C MET A 354 2.22 -2.60 -8.59
N GLU A 355 2.98 -3.65 -8.28
CA GLU A 355 2.44 -4.99 -7.99
C GLU A 355 1.44 -4.94 -6.83
N ARG A 356 1.76 -4.18 -5.78
CA ARG A 356 0.87 -4.01 -4.63
C ARG A 356 -0.47 -3.40 -5.05
N LEU A 357 -0.46 -2.37 -5.90
CA LEU A 357 -1.67 -1.72 -6.42
C LEU A 357 -2.50 -2.68 -7.29
N VAL A 358 -1.85 -3.50 -8.11
CA VAL A 358 -2.52 -4.55 -8.88
C VAL A 358 -3.16 -5.55 -7.92
N MET A 359 -2.42 -6.14 -6.99
CA MET A 359 -2.98 -7.13 -6.05
C MET A 359 -4.13 -6.57 -5.20
N MET A 360 -4.10 -5.28 -4.84
CA MET A 360 -5.19 -4.63 -4.11
C MET A 360 -6.50 -4.49 -4.91
N GLY A 361 -6.45 -4.59 -6.24
CA GLY A 361 -7.63 -4.60 -7.11
C GLY A 361 -8.22 -5.98 -7.36
N ALA A 362 -7.58 -7.05 -6.84
CA ALA A 362 -8.03 -8.42 -7.06
C ALA A 362 -9.31 -8.73 -6.28
N LYS A 363 -10.14 -9.65 -6.81
CA LYS A 363 -11.37 -10.10 -6.14
C LYS A 363 -11.06 -10.85 -4.84
N THR A 364 -10.12 -11.78 -4.90
CA THR A 364 -9.57 -12.50 -3.75
C THR A 364 -8.06 -12.31 -3.75
N TYR A 365 -7.49 -11.99 -2.59
CA TYR A 365 -6.05 -11.77 -2.45
C TYR A 365 -5.48 -12.56 -1.27
N PHE A 366 -4.56 -13.48 -1.55
CA PHE A 366 -3.79 -14.20 -0.54
C PHE A 366 -2.43 -13.55 -0.32
N LYS A 367 -2.12 -13.20 0.92
CA LYS A 367 -0.78 -12.79 1.34
C LYS A 367 0.04 -14.01 1.74
N THR A 368 1.35 -13.87 1.80
CA THR A 368 2.19 -14.94 2.36
C THR A 368 1.89 -15.16 3.84
N PHE A 369 2.01 -14.09 4.63
CA PHE A 369 1.83 -14.09 6.09
C PHE A 369 0.62 -13.26 6.49
N LYS A 370 0.03 -13.58 7.64
CA LYS A 370 -1.06 -12.80 8.24
C LYS A 370 -0.53 -11.44 8.72
N GLU A 371 -1.21 -10.35 8.34
CA GLU A 371 -1.00 -9.01 8.91
C GLU A 371 -2.22 -8.53 9.70
N TYR A 372 -3.42 -8.85 9.21
CA TYR A 372 -4.71 -8.55 9.82
C TYR A 372 -5.54 -9.82 9.98
N GLU A 373 -6.52 -9.78 10.90
CA GLU A 373 -7.36 -10.94 11.19
C GLU A 373 -8.13 -11.47 9.98
N THR A 374 -8.50 -10.57 9.07
CA THR A 374 -9.27 -10.89 7.86
C THR A 374 -8.41 -11.30 6.67
N ASP A 375 -7.08 -11.31 6.80
CA ASP A 375 -6.19 -11.67 5.70
C ASP A 375 -6.33 -13.16 5.34
N LEU A 376 -6.42 -13.45 4.05
CA LEU A 376 -6.20 -14.79 3.53
C LEU A 376 -4.70 -15.03 3.38
N THR A 377 -4.19 -16.15 3.89
CA THR A 377 -2.74 -16.41 3.94
C THR A 377 -2.35 -17.73 3.30
N LEU A 378 -1.11 -17.79 2.80
CA LEU A 378 -0.52 -19.00 2.25
C LEU A 378 0.09 -19.89 3.33
N THR A 379 0.73 -19.27 4.33
CA THR A 379 1.27 -19.96 5.51
C THR A 379 0.59 -19.51 6.79
N ASP A 380 0.62 -20.39 7.79
CA ASP A 380 0.17 -20.13 9.15
C ASP A 380 1.32 -19.63 10.04
N ASP A 381 2.56 -19.60 9.52
CA ASP A 381 3.70 -19.02 10.23
C ASP A 381 3.47 -17.52 10.52
N PRO A 382 3.85 -17.02 11.72
CA PRO A 382 3.72 -15.62 12.03
C PRO A 382 4.72 -14.79 11.23
N LYS A 383 4.30 -13.64 10.66
CA LYS A 383 5.17 -12.73 9.88
C LYS A 383 6.44 -12.31 10.61
N LYS A 384 6.34 -12.17 11.94
CA LYS A 384 7.43 -11.83 12.85
C LYS A 384 7.64 -12.99 13.82
N ASN A 385 8.64 -13.82 13.57
CA ASN A 385 9.10 -14.85 14.49
C ASN A 385 10.54 -14.53 14.94
N LYS A 386 10.85 -14.81 16.21
CA LYS A 386 12.23 -14.76 16.74
C LYS A 386 12.80 -16.16 16.96
N ASN A 387 11.93 -17.17 17.05
CA ASN A 387 12.32 -18.55 17.26
C ASN A 387 12.89 -19.13 15.98
N TRP A 388 13.87 -20.01 16.14
CA TRP A 388 14.52 -20.72 15.04
C TRP A 388 14.24 -22.20 15.23
N GLU A 389 13.45 -22.76 14.33
CA GLU A 389 12.79 -24.05 14.47
C GLU A 389 13.25 -25.00 13.35
N ILE A 390 12.99 -26.30 13.48
CA ILE A 390 13.32 -27.28 12.43
C ILE A 390 12.37 -27.04 11.25
N PRO A 391 12.86 -26.91 10.01
CA PRO A 391 12.00 -26.80 8.83
C PRO A 391 11.06 -28.00 8.69
N VAL A 392 9.81 -27.75 8.35
CA VAL A 392 8.77 -28.75 8.13
C VAL A 392 8.40 -28.77 6.65
N TYR A 393 8.68 -29.89 5.98
CA TYR A 393 8.47 -30.05 4.53
C TYR A 393 7.23 -30.87 4.17
N THR A 394 6.68 -31.63 5.11
CA THR A 394 5.50 -32.47 4.92
C THR A 394 4.27 -31.82 5.58
N MET A 395 3.08 -32.21 5.13
CA MET A 395 1.87 -31.90 5.91
C MET A 395 1.86 -32.81 7.12
N ASP A 396 1.40 -32.29 8.26
CA ASP A 396 1.00 -33.16 9.35
C ASP A 396 -0.11 -34.06 8.82
N GLU A 397 0.09 -35.37 8.92
CA GLU A 397 -1.01 -36.31 8.76
C GLU A 397 -2.04 -35.90 9.81
N ARG A 398 -3.16 -35.33 9.37
CA ARG A 398 -4.31 -35.20 10.27
C ARG A 398 -4.55 -36.62 10.76
N ARG A 399 -4.37 -36.83 12.06
CA ARG A 399 -5.13 -37.83 12.79
C ARG A 399 -6.59 -37.45 12.53
N GLU A 400 -7.15 -37.96 11.43
CA GLU A 400 -8.57 -38.23 11.38
C GLU A 400 -8.74 -39.30 12.46
N GLU A 401 -8.97 -38.80 13.67
CA GLU A 401 -9.38 -39.58 14.80
C GLU A 401 -10.56 -40.43 14.34
N ALA A 402 -10.42 -41.73 14.55
CA ALA A 402 -11.53 -42.64 14.60
C ALA A 402 -12.59 -42.07 15.56
N SER A 403 -13.64 -41.53 14.97
CA SER A 403 -14.96 -41.29 15.55
C SER A 403 -15.98 -41.43 14.44
#